data_AF-A0A0U2DWJ8-F1
#
_entry.id   AF-A0A0U2DWJ8-F1
#
_cell.length_a   1.000
_cell.length_b   1.000
_cell.length_c   1.000
_cell.angle_alpha   90.00
_cell.angle_beta   90.00
_cell.angle_gamma   90.00
#
_symmetry.space_group_name_H-M   'P 1'
#
loop_
_entity.id
_entity.type
_entity.pdbx_description
1 polymer ?
#
loop_
_entity_poly.entity_id
_entity_poly.type
_entity_poly.pdbx_seq_one_letter_code
_entity_poly.pdbx_strand_id
1 'polypeptide(L)'
;MTMDLFSQFASSTSLGIPLILLAMLVPWLLFPSHSTRWVSNRLLTSQNWFLTTFTKQIFLPLNFPAHKWAFLLTSLMAFLLSMNLLGLLPYTFTPTTQLSINLGLALPLWLATVLVGFRNQFNHSLAHFLPEGTPTPLIPVLIMIETISLFIRPLALGVRLTANLTAGHLLIHLISSAVSAIFSLSPTASMLTFAVLILLTILEIAVAMIQAYVFVLLLSLYLQENT
;
A
#
# COMPACT_ATOMS: atom_id res chain seq x y z
N MET A 1 5.71 15.52 -30.87
CA MET A 1 5.17 15.86 -29.55
C MET A 1 5.86 14.97 -28.54
N THR A 2 6.83 15.48 -27.78
CA THR A 2 7.41 14.73 -26.66
C THR A 2 6.32 14.63 -25.59
N MET A 3 5.51 13.58 -25.67
CA MET A 3 4.63 13.22 -24.56
C MET A 3 5.55 12.85 -23.41
N ASP A 4 5.68 13.76 -22.44
CA ASP A 4 6.49 13.50 -21.26
C ASP A 4 5.92 12.27 -20.56
N LEU A 5 6.77 11.26 -20.35
CA LEU A 5 6.43 10.00 -19.66
C LEU A 5 5.80 10.24 -18.28
N PHE A 6 6.08 11.40 -17.69
CA PHE A 6 5.58 11.81 -16.37
C PHE A 6 4.23 12.52 -16.41
N SER A 7 3.71 12.89 -17.59
CA SER A 7 2.40 13.54 -17.72
C SER A 7 1.25 12.70 -17.15
N GLN A 8 1.38 11.37 -17.14
CA GLN A 8 0.41 10.45 -16.52
C GLN A 8 0.32 10.57 -14.99
N PHE A 9 1.37 11.07 -14.32
CA PHE A 9 1.39 11.26 -12.87
C PHE A 9 0.97 12.68 -12.46
N ALA A 10 0.84 13.60 -13.41
CA ALA A 10 0.31 14.91 -13.14
C ALA A 10 -1.16 14.77 -12.71
N SER A 11 -1.55 15.49 -11.66
CA SER A 11 -2.93 15.45 -11.18
C SER A 11 -3.87 15.92 -12.27
N SER A 12 -4.77 15.04 -12.71
CA SER A 12 -5.79 15.39 -13.69
C SER A 12 -6.71 16.47 -13.12
N THR A 13 -6.77 17.61 -13.80
CA THR A 13 -7.69 18.70 -13.48
C THR A 13 -8.67 18.82 -14.63
N SER A 14 -9.98 18.77 -14.33
CA SER A 14 -11.00 19.16 -15.29
C SER A 14 -11.65 20.44 -14.79
N LEU A 15 -11.78 21.44 -15.66
CA LEU A 15 -12.38 22.74 -15.31
C LEU A 15 -11.77 23.42 -14.05
N GLY A 16 -10.48 23.18 -13.78
CA GLY A 16 -9.78 23.73 -12.61
C GLY A 16 -9.98 22.97 -11.29
N ILE A 17 -10.79 21.90 -11.27
CA ILE A 17 -10.99 21.05 -10.08
C ILE A 17 -10.08 19.82 -10.18
N PRO A 18 -9.28 19.49 -9.15
CA PRO A 18 -8.48 18.27 -9.14
C PRO A 18 -9.38 17.03 -8.99
N LEU A 19 -9.28 16.06 -9.91
CA LEU A 19 -10.09 14.83 -9.90
C LEU A 19 -9.58 13.78 -8.89
N ILE A 20 -8.54 14.09 -8.13
CA ILE A 20 -7.95 13.21 -7.12
C ILE A 20 -9.03 12.73 -6.12
N LEU A 21 -9.88 13.66 -5.66
CA LEU A 21 -10.91 13.32 -4.67
C LEU A 21 -11.97 12.38 -5.24
N LEU A 22 -12.34 12.57 -6.51
CA LEU A 22 -13.25 11.64 -7.18
C LEU A 22 -12.61 10.25 -7.30
N ALA A 23 -11.34 10.18 -7.71
CA ALA A 23 -10.60 8.92 -7.81
C ALA A 23 -10.50 8.19 -6.47
N MET A 24 -10.32 8.91 -5.36
CA MET A 24 -10.32 8.31 -4.01
C MET A 24 -11.66 7.72 -3.57
N LEU A 25 -12.78 8.21 -4.10
CA LEU A 25 -14.12 7.71 -3.76
C LEU A 25 -14.52 6.48 -4.58
N VAL A 26 -13.86 6.21 -5.71
CA VAL A 26 -14.19 5.07 -6.60
C VAL A 26 -14.16 3.71 -5.89
N PRO A 27 -13.18 3.36 -5.03
CA PRO A 27 -13.20 2.12 -4.26
C PRO A 27 -14.49 1.85 -3.52
N TRP A 28 -15.13 2.89 -2.98
CA TRP A 28 -16.33 2.72 -2.20
C TRP A 28 -17.48 2.19 -3.07
N LEU A 29 -17.53 2.57 -4.34
CA LEU A 29 -18.51 2.05 -5.28
C LEU A 29 -18.33 0.55 -5.56
N LEU A 30 -17.11 0.02 -5.48
CA LEU A 30 -16.82 -1.40 -5.72
C LEU A 30 -17.28 -2.32 -4.58
N PHE A 31 -17.50 -1.77 -3.39
CA PHE A 31 -18.00 -2.51 -2.22
C PHE A 31 -19.49 -2.17 -2.01
N PRO A 32 -20.42 -2.94 -2.61
CA PRO A 32 -21.85 -2.70 -2.44
C PRO A 32 -22.27 -2.83 -0.97
N SER A 33 -23.26 -2.02 -0.57
CA SER A 33 -23.84 -2.07 0.77
C SER A 33 -24.40 -3.47 1.06
N HIS A 34 -24.17 -3.96 2.28
CA HIS A 34 -24.71 -5.23 2.75
C HIS A 34 -26.24 -5.25 2.62
N SER A 35 -26.76 -6.33 2.03
CA SER A 35 -28.20 -6.60 2.04
C SER A 35 -28.62 -7.16 3.40
N THR A 36 -29.80 -6.77 3.88
CA THR A 36 -30.44 -7.34 5.09
C THR A 36 -30.88 -8.81 4.93
N ARG A 37 -30.70 -9.39 3.74
CA ARG A 37 -31.01 -10.78 3.41
C ARG A 37 -29.88 -11.71 3.86
N TRP A 38 -30.25 -12.87 4.42
CA TRP A 38 -29.30 -13.92 4.85
C TRP A 38 -28.50 -14.50 3.68
N VAL A 39 -29.15 -14.66 2.52
CA VAL A 39 -28.48 -15.02 1.26
C VAL A 39 -28.26 -13.75 0.44
N SER A 40 -26.99 -13.40 0.25
CA SER A 40 -26.57 -12.21 -0.52
C SER A 40 -26.16 -12.57 -1.95
N ASN A 41 -25.79 -11.55 -2.74
CA ASN A 41 -25.31 -11.75 -4.11
C ASN A 41 -23.94 -12.46 -4.13
N ARG A 42 -23.65 -13.17 -5.24
CA ARG A 42 -22.37 -13.89 -5.44
C ARG A 42 -21.14 -13.01 -5.17
N LEU A 43 -21.15 -11.77 -5.67
CA LEU A 43 -20.08 -10.79 -5.44
C LEU A 43 -19.91 -10.45 -3.96
N LEU A 44 -21.01 -10.19 -3.24
CA LEU A 44 -20.98 -9.91 -1.80
C LEU A 44 -20.47 -11.12 -1.02
N THR A 45 -20.86 -12.35 -1.41
CA THR A 45 -20.36 -13.56 -0.76
C THR A 45 -18.86 -13.75 -0.95
N SER A 46 -18.32 -13.52 -2.16
CA SER A 46 -16.88 -13.63 -2.41
C SER A 46 -16.09 -12.53 -1.69
N GLN A 47 -16.60 -11.30 -1.67
CA GLN A 47 -15.99 -10.19 -0.95
C GLN A 47 -15.97 -10.42 0.57
N ASN A 48 -17.09 -10.87 1.15
CA ASN A 48 -17.15 -11.18 2.58
C ASN A 48 -16.24 -12.37 2.93
N TRP A 49 -16.18 -13.40 2.08
CA TRP A 49 -15.28 -14.54 2.29
C TRP A 49 -13.80 -14.12 2.22
N PHE A 50 -13.45 -13.28 1.26
CA PHE A 50 -12.11 -12.67 1.19
C PHE A 50 -11.82 -11.86 2.46
N LEU A 51 -12.65 -10.87 2.80
CA LEU A 51 -12.39 -10.03 3.97
C LEU A 51 -12.26 -10.85 5.27
N THR A 52 -13.14 -11.83 5.50
CA THR A 52 -13.08 -12.67 6.72
C THR A 52 -11.87 -13.59 6.80
N THR A 53 -11.42 -14.16 5.67
CA THR A 53 -10.20 -14.97 5.66
C THR A 53 -8.96 -14.13 5.92
N PHE A 54 -8.89 -12.92 5.34
CA PHE A 54 -7.80 -11.98 5.58
C PHE A 54 -7.78 -11.45 7.01
N THR A 55 -8.93 -11.06 7.57
CA THR A 55 -9.00 -10.63 8.98
C THR A 55 -8.48 -11.73 9.89
N LYS A 56 -8.89 -12.98 9.65
CA LYS A 56 -8.44 -14.12 10.45
C LYS A 56 -6.91 -14.33 10.38
N GLN A 57 -6.31 -14.16 9.21
CA GLN A 57 -4.85 -14.32 9.05
C GLN A 57 -4.04 -13.21 9.73
N ILE A 58 -4.48 -11.95 9.62
CA ILE A 58 -3.76 -10.80 10.21
C ILE A 58 -3.85 -10.82 11.74
N PHE A 59 -4.99 -11.23 12.30
CA PHE A 59 -5.23 -11.18 13.75
C PHE A 59 -4.82 -12.44 14.52
N LEU A 60 -4.53 -13.54 13.83
CA LEU A 60 -4.07 -14.80 14.44
C LEU A 60 -2.84 -14.64 15.39
N PRO A 61 -1.81 -13.85 15.04
CA PRO A 61 -0.66 -13.63 15.92
C PRO A 61 -0.82 -12.49 16.94
N LEU A 62 -1.93 -11.74 16.92
CA LEU A 62 -2.09 -10.50 17.69
C LEU A 62 -2.75 -10.72 19.07
N ASN A 63 -2.38 -9.90 20.05
CA ASN A 63 -2.96 -9.91 21.40
C ASN A 63 -4.43 -9.43 21.41
N PHE A 64 -5.21 -9.78 22.46
CA PHE A 64 -6.60 -9.33 22.63
C PHE A 64 -6.83 -7.81 22.52
N PRO A 65 -6.01 -6.90 23.08
CA PRO A 65 -6.22 -5.45 22.91
C PRO A 65 -6.12 -5.00 21.45
N ALA A 66 -5.32 -5.67 20.63
CA ALA A 66 -5.15 -5.37 19.21
C ALA A 66 -6.41 -5.62 18.40
N HIS A 67 -7.29 -6.53 18.82
CA HIS A 67 -8.50 -6.89 18.08
C HIS A 67 -9.48 -5.72 17.91
N LYS A 68 -9.41 -4.69 18.78
CA LYS A 68 -10.19 -3.45 18.63
C LYS A 68 -9.86 -2.71 17.32
N TRP A 69 -8.64 -2.88 16.82
CA TRP A 69 -8.16 -2.25 15.58
C TRP A 69 -8.50 -3.05 14.33
N ALA A 70 -9.18 -4.19 14.45
CA ALA A 70 -9.56 -5.04 13.33
C ALA A 70 -10.37 -4.31 12.27
N PHE A 71 -11.35 -3.51 12.67
CA PHE A 71 -12.15 -2.76 11.71
C PHE A 71 -11.28 -1.77 10.91
N LEU A 72 -10.40 -1.02 11.58
CA LEU A 72 -9.54 -0.04 10.91
C LEU A 72 -8.57 -0.71 9.93
N LEU A 73 -7.82 -1.72 10.39
CA LEU A 73 -6.80 -2.40 9.58
C LEU A 73 -7.40 -3.09 8.34
N THR A 74 -8.62 -3.63 8.48
CA THR A 74 -9.29 -4.36 7.40
C THR A 74 -9.93 -3.41 6.39
N SER A 75 -10.50 -2.28 6.85
CA SER A 75 -10.98 -1.22 5.95
C SER A 75 -9.83 -0.60 5.13
N LEU A 76 -8.68 -0.38 5.78
CA LEU A 76 -7.50 0.16 5.12
C LEU A 76 -6.91 -0.80 4.10
N MET A 77 -6.89 -2.09 4.42
CA MET A 77 -6.50 -3.13 3.46
C MET A 77 -7.35 -3.06 2.19
N ALA A 78 -8.68 -3.09 2.36
CA ALA A 78 -9.61 -3.09 1.25
C ALA A 78 -9.47 -1.82 0.39
N PHE A 79 -9.24 -0.68 1.04
CA PHE A 79 -8.97 0.59 0.38
C PHE A 79 -7.67 0.58 -0.45
N LEU A 80 -6.53 0.19 0.13
CA LEU A 80 -5.26 0.17 -0.59
C LEU A 80 -5.26 -0.87 -1.72
N LEU A 81 -5.81 -2.06 -1.47
CA LEU A 81 -5.90 -3.12 -2.47
C LEU A 81 -6.72 -2.68 -3.69
N SER A 82 -7.90 -2.10 -3.46
CA SER A 82 -8.75 -1.64 -4.56
C SER A 82 -8.12 -0.49 -5.34
N MET A 83 -7.52 0.48 -4.66
CA MET A 83 -6.83 1.60 -5.32
C MET A 83 -5.65 1.17 -6.16
N ASN A 84 -4.84 0.23 -5.68
CA ASN A 84 -3.70 -0.28 -6.44
C ASN A 84 -4.14 -1.10 -7.65
N LEU A 85 -5.19 -1.93 -7.52
CA LEU A 85 -5.71 -2.74 -8.64
C LEU A 85 -6.43 -1.91 -9.70
N LEU A 86 -7.28 -0.96 -9.29
CA LEU A 86 -7.88 0.04 -10.20
C LEU A 86 -6.82 0.83 -10.96
N GLY A 87 -5.66 0.97 -10.32
CA GLY A 87 -4.55 1.71 -10.84
C GLY A 87 -3.85 1.11 -12.05
N LEU A 88 -3.84 -0.21 -12.14
CA LEU A 88 -3.18 -0.92 -13.24
C LEU A 88 -4.02 -0.92 -14.53
N LEU A 89 -5.24 -0.39 -14.49
CA LEU A 89 -6.08 -0.24 -15.67
C LEU A 89 -5.48 0.78 -16.65
N PRO A 90 -5.65 0.56 -17.96
CA PRO A 90 -5.09 1.47 -18.96
C PRO A 90 -5.73 2.86 -18.83
N TYR A 91 -4.89 3.91 -18.89
CA TYR A 91 -5.27 5.32 -18.83
C TYR A 91 -5.98 5.77 -17.55
N THR A 92 -5.86 5.03 -16.44
CA THR A 92 -6.36 5.48 -15.15
C THR A 92 -5.29 6.27 -14.39
N PHE A 93 -5.70 7.38 -13.76
CA PHE A 93 -4.86 8.12 -12.84
C PHE A 93 -4.92 7.47 -11.45
N THR A 94 -3.77 7.09 -10.91
CA THR A 94 -3.63 6.48 -9.59
C THR A 94 -3.21 7.52 -8.55
N PRO A 95 -4.07 7.86 -7.58
CA PRO A 95 -3.68 8.80 -6.55
C PRO A 95 -2.66 8.19 -5.57
N THR A 96 -2.51 6.86 -5.51
CA THR A 96 -1.48 6.17 -4.72
C THR A 96 -0.05 6.32 -5.26
N THR A 97 0.12 6.86 -6.47
CA THR A 97 1.46 7.22 -6.99
C THR A 97 2.02 8.49 -6.34
N GLN A 98 1.13 9.36 -5.83
CA GLN A 98 1.55 10.58 -5.16
C GLN A 98 1.98 10.27 -3.72
N LEU A 99 3.23 10.61 -3.42
CA LEU A 99 3.81 10.40 -2.09
C LEU A 99 3.04 11.11 -0.98
N SER A 100 2.42 12.24 -1.29
CA SER A 100 1.59 13.01 -0.36
C SER A 100 0.46 12.18 0.24
N ILE A 101 -0.21 11.35 -0.56
CA ILE A 101 -1.37 10.57 -0.13
C ILE A 101 -0.93 9.38 0.72
N ASN A 102 0.12 8.68 0.29
CA ASN A 102 0.62 7.52 1.04
C ASN A 102 1.23 7.95 2.38
N LEU A 103 1.98 9.06 2.43
CA LEU A 103 2.46 9.63 3.69
C LEU A 103 1.30 10.16 4.55
N GLY A 104 0.29 10.79 3.93
CA GLY A 104 -0.92 11.25 4.59
C GLY A 104 -1.73 10.12 5.26
N LEU A 105 -1.65 8.90 4.74
CA LEU A 105 -2.21 7.71 5.38
C LEU A 105 -1.24 7.10 6.42
N ALA A 106 0.03 6.91 6.05
CA ALA A 106 1.00 6.20 6.89
C ALA A 106 1.36 6.94 8.18
N LEU A 107 1.58 8.25 8.13
CA LEU A 107 2.03 9.04 9.30
C LEU A 107 0.98 9.06 10.43
N PRO A 108 -0.31 9.37 10.19
CA PRO A 108 -1.31 9.39 11.26
C PRO A 108 -1.53 8.01 11.89
N LEU A 109 -1.55 6.94 11.08
CA LEU A 109 -1.74 5.57 11.59
C LEU A 109 -0.58 5.11 12.45
N TRP A 110 0.64 5.35 12.00
CA TRP A 110 1.84 5.05 12.77
C TRP A 110 1.90 5.89 14.06
N LEU A 111 1.59 7.18 13.97
CA LEU A 111 1.56 8.07 15.14
C LEU A 111 0.51 7.58 16.14
N ALA A 112 -0.66 7.11 15.67
CA ALA A 112 -1.68 6.53 16.53
C ALA A 112 -1.19 5.25 17.24
N THR A 113 -0.44 4.36 16.57
CA THR A 113 0.12 3.16 17.22
C THR A 113 1.15 3.53 18.30
N VAL A 114 2.01 4.52 18.02
CA VAL A 114 3.02 4.99 18.97
C VAL A 114 2.36 5.66 20.19
N LEU A 115 1.35 6.50 19.97
CA LEU A 115 0.60 7.12 21.07
C LEU A 115 -0.12 6.11 21.95
N VAL A 116 -0.66 5.04 21.36
CA VAL A 116 -1.29 3.94 22.13
C VAL A 116 -0.25 3.23 22.99
N GLY A 117 0.94 2.96 22.46
CA GLY A 117 2.04 2.34 23.21
C GLY A 117 2.50 3.19 24.39
N PHE A 118 2.75 4.47 24.15
CA PHE A 118 3.09 5.40 25.22
C PHE A 118 1.99 5.44 26.29
N ARG A 119 0.72 5.58 25.90
CA ARG A 119 -0.37 5.68 26.87
C ARG A 119 -0.56 4.42 27.72
N ASN A 120 -0.43 3.24 27.14
CA ASN A 120 -0.72 1.98 27.83
C ASN A 120 0.47 1.47 28.66
N GLN A 121 1.70 1.62 28.17
CA GLN A 121 2.91 1.10 28.83
C GLN A 121 4.15 2.00 28.58
N PHE A 122 4.17 3.20 29.18
CA PHE A 122 5.32 4.12 29.09
C PHE A 122 6.68 3.45 29.37
N ASN A 123 6.79 2.70 30.46
CA ASN A 123 8.08 2.09 30.84
C ASN A 123 8.53 0.98 29.88
N HIS A 124 7.62 0.15 29.39
CA HIS A 124 7.96 -0.93 28.47
C HIS A 124 8.30 -0.40 27.07
N SER A 125 7.57 0.63 26.61
CA SER A 125 7.87 1.31 25.33
C SER A 125 9.25 1.99 25.34
N LEU A 126 9.66 2.57 26.48
CA LEU A 126 10.99 3.15 26.64
C LEU A 126 12.09 2.08 26.78
N ALA A 127 11.77 0.93 27.41
CA ALA A 127 12.71 -0.19 27.52
C ALA A 127 13.03 -0.83 26.15
N HIS A 128 12.09 -0.81 25.19
CA HIS A 128 12.34 -1.29 23.83
C HIS A 128 13.44 -0.50 23.08
N PHE A 129 13.77 0.71 23.50
CA PHE A 129 14.91 1.44 22.92
C PHE A 129 16.27 0.82 23.26
N LEU A 130 16.31 -0.10 24.23
CA LEU A 130 17.53 -0.76 24.65
C LEU A 130 17.38 -2.29 24.63
N PRO A 131 18.04 -3.02 23.72
CA PRO A 131 18.08 -4.46 23.81
C PRO A 131 18.84 -4.90 25.07
N GLU A 132 18.29 -5.90 25.73
CA GLU A 132 18.82 -6.49 26.96
C GLU A 132 20.24 -7.02 26.74
N GLY A 133 21.17 -6.68 27.63
CA GLY A 133 22.55 -7.19 27.61
C GLY A 133 23.56 -6.37 26.80
N THR A 134 23.26 -5.10 26.48
CA THR A 134 24.23 -4.23 25.78
C THR A 134 25.33 -3.70 26.73
N PRO A 135 26.61 -3.67 26.28
CA PRO A 135 27.69 -3.14 27.10
C PRO A 135 27.56 -1.62 27.26
N THR A 136 27.84 -1.13 28.47
CA THR A 136 27.60 0.25 28.91
C THR A 136 28.10 1.37 27.99
N PRO A 137 29.23 1.28 27.26
CA PRO A 137 29.66 2.37 26.38
C PRO A 137 28.86 2.48 25.07
N LEU A 138 28.18 1.42 24.60
CA LEU A 138 27.45 1.42 23.33
C LEU A 138 26.00 1.92 23.45
N ILE A 139 25.49 2.03 24.69
CA ILE A 139 24.12 2.42 25.01
C ILE A 139 23.69 3.73 24.34
N PRO A 140 24.47 4.84 24.39
CA PRO A 140 24.01 6.12 23.84
C PRO A 140 23.86 6.10 22.31
N VAL A 141 24.75 5.37 21.62
CA VAL A 141 24.71 5.26 20.16
C VAL A 141 23.53 4.42 19.71
N LEU A 142 23.22 3.34 20.43
CA LEU A 142 22.12 2.45 20.08
C LEU A 142 20.75 3.11 20.23
N ILE A 143 20.55 3.90 21.29
CA ILE A 143 19.31 4.68 21.48
C ILE A 143 19.12 5.67 20.32
N MET A 144 20.19 6.33 19.87
CA MET A 144 20.11 7.24 18.72
C MET A 144 19.74 6.50 17.43
N ILE A 145 20.28 5.30 17.21
CA ILE A 145 19.94 4.52 16.01
C ILE A 145 18.48 4.03 16.08
N GLU A 146 18.01 3.55 17.22
CA GLU A 146 16.64 3.02 17.34
C GLU A 146 15.59 4.13 17.28
N THR A 147 15.86 5.32 17.82
CA THR A 147 14.99 6.48 17.63
C THR A 147 14.89 6.87 16.15
N ILE A 148 16.01 6.87 15.41
CA ILE A 148 16.00 7.10 13.95
C ILE A 148 15.26 5.98 13.22
N SER A 149 15.45 4.71 13.59
CA SER A 149 14.78 3.55 12.97
C SER A 149 13.26 3.65 13.10
N LEU A 150 12.78 4.08 14.28
CA LEU A 150 11.37 4.31 14.57
C LEU A 150 10.77 5.40 13.67
N PHE A 151 11.49 6.49 13.40
CA PHE A 151 11.04 7.56 12.49
C PHE A 151 11.11 7.20 11.00
N ILE A 152 12.11 6.42 10.57
CA ILE A 152 12.24 5.99 9.16
C ILE A 152 11.12 5.03 8.77
N ARG A 153 10.60 4.26 9.73
CA ARG A 153 9.59 3.22 9.53
C ARG A 153 8.33 3.68 8.76
N PRO A 154 7.57 4.72 9.16
CA PRO A 154 6.41 5.19 8.39
C PRO A 154 6.80 5.78 7.03
N LEU A 155 7.97 6.42 6.93
CA LEU A 155 8.46 7.00 5.69
C LEU A 155 8.80 5.91 4.67
N ALA A 156 9.52 4.87 5.10
CA ALA A 156 9.86 3.72 4.26
C ALA A 156 8.61 2.99 3.75
N LEU A 157 7.57 2.93 4.58
CA LEU A 157 6.31 2.26 4.27
C LEU A 157 5.51 3.04 3.19
N GLY A 158 5.44 4.37 3.32
CA GLY A 158 4.84 5.25 2.31
C GLY A 158 5.61 5.28 0.98
N VAL A 159 6.93 5.40 1.04
CA VAL A 159 7.81 5.40 -0.14
C VAL A 159 7.74 4.08 -0.90
N ARG A 160 7.63 2.94 -0.20
CA ARG A 160 7.54 1.62 -0.84
C ARG A 160 6.29 1.50 -1.73
N LEU A 161 5.15 2.00 -1.26
CA LEU A 161 3.91 2.00 -2.05
C LEU A 161 4.05 2.86 -3.31
N THR A 162 4.57 4.08 -3.17
CA THR A 162 4.75 4.98 -4.32
C THR A 162 5.77 4.46 -5.31
N ALA A 163 6.92 3.99 -4.83
CA ALA A 163 8.03 3.59 -5.67
C ALA A 163 7.64 2.40 -6.55
N ASN A 164 6.98 1.39 -5.98
CA ASN A 164 6.57 0.22 -6.73
C ASN A 164 5.57 0.59 -7.83
N LEU A 165 4.51 1.34 -7.50
CA LEU A 165 3.49 1.71 -8.48
C LEU A 165 4.00 2.70 -9.54
N THR A 166 4.80 3.69 -9.15
CA THR A 166 5.37 4.65 -10.13
C THR A 166 6.37 3.99 -11.05
N ALA A 167 7.29 3.16 -10.52
CA ALA A 167 8.28 2.46 -11.32
C ALA A 167 7.62 1.42 -12.24
N GLY A 168 6.65 0.66 -11.74
CA GLY A 168 5.90 -0.31 -12.53
C GLY A 168 5.19 0.32 -13.73
N HIS A 169 4.45 1.41 -13.50
CA HIS A 169 3.78 2.15 -14.57
C HIS A 169 4.76 2.73 -15.60
N LEU A 170 5.89 3.30 -15.16
CA LEU A 170 6.94 3.79 -16.06
C LEU A 170 7.52 2.66 -16.90
N LEU A 171 7.76 1.50 -16.30
CA LEU A 171 8.34 0.34 -16.97
C LEU A 171 7.38 -0.23 -18.02
N ILE A 172 6.09 -0.37 -17.69
CA ILE A 172 5.03 -0.79 -18.64
C ILE A 172 4.98 0.18 -19.82
N HIS A 173 5.01 1.50 -19.57
CA HIS A 173 4.96 2.50 -20.63
C HIS A 173 6.21 2.44 -21.53
N LEU A 174 7.41 2.31 -20.96
CA LEU A 174 8.65 2.22 -21.72
C LEU A 174 8.66 0.98 -22.63
N ILE A 175 8.29 -0.19 -22.11
CA ILE A 175 8.23 -1.41 -22.93
C ILE A 175 7.13 -1.29 -24.00
N SER A 176 5.96 -0.75 -23.67
CA SER A 176 4.89 -0.52 -24.64
C SER A 176 5.37 0.38 -25.80
N SER A 177 6.07 1.48 -25.49
CA SER A 177 6.65 2.35 -26.52
C SER A 177 7.71 1.63 -27.36
N ALA A 178 8.54 0.79 -26.74
CA ALA A 178 9.53 -0.01 -27.46
C ALA A 178 8.89 -1.05 -28.39
N VAL A 179 7.81 -1.73 -27.95
CA VAL A 179 7.04 -2.66 -28.78
C VAL A 179 6.51 -1.94 -30.02
N SER A 180 5.96 -0.73 -29.86
CA SER A 180 5.43 0.07 -30.98
C SER A 180 6.52 0.49 -31.97
N ALA A 181 7.70 0.88 -31.49
CA ALA A 181 8.82 1.27 -32.33
C ALA A 181 9.41 0.08 -33.10
N ILE A 182 9.64 -1.05 -32.40
CA ILE A 182 10.23 -2.27 -32.96
C ILE A 182 9.27 -2.95 -33.96
N PHE A 183 7.95 -2.79 -33.79
CA PHE A 183 6.95 -3.34 -34.72
C PHE A 183 7.20 -2.91 -36.16
N SER A 184 7.67 -1.67 -36.38
CA SER A 184 7.99 -1.16 -37.71
C SER A 184 9.28 -1.72 -38.31
N LEU A 185 10.25 -2.16 -37.49
CA LEU A 185 11.52 -2.73 -37.96
C LEU A 185 11.45 -4.24 -38.18
N SER A 186 10.90 -4.99 -37.21
CA SER A 186 10.80 -6.44 -37.31
C SER A 186 9.65 -7.00 -36.45
N PRO A 187 8.69 -7.72 -37.06
CA PRO A 187 7.51 -8.21 -36.35
C PRO A 187 7.84 -9.33 -35.35
N THR A 188 8.88 -10.13 -35.63
CA THR A 188 9.32 -11.23 -34.77
C THR A 188 9.91 -10.74 -33.45
N ALA A 189 10.75 -9.71 -33.45
CA ALA A 189 11.27 -9.11 -32.23
C ALA A 189 10.19 -8.35 -31.45
N SER A 190 9.23 -7.75 -32.14
CA SER A 190 8.05 -7.12 -31.50
C SER A 190 7.19 -8.14 -30.76
N MET A 191 6.95 -9.33 -31.31
CA MET A 191 6.24 -10.40 -30.60
C MET A 191 6.95 -10.84 -29.32
N LEU A 192 8.29 -10.95 -29.33
CA LEU A 192 9.05 -11.31 -28.14
C LEU A 192 8.93 -10.24 -27.04
N THR A 193 9.10 -8.97 -27.40
CA THR A 193 8.98 -7.84 -26.46
C THR A 193 7.55 -7.67 -25.94
N PHE A 194 6.53 -7.98 -26.75
CA PHE A 194 5.14 -8.02 -26.31
C PHE A 194 4.88 -9.15 -25.29
N ALA A 195 5.49 -10.32 -25.46
CA ALA A 195 5.40 -11.38 -24.45
C ALA A 195 6.01 -10.95 -23.10
N VAL A 196 7.11 -10.19 -23.12
CA VAL A 196 7.72 -9.60 -21.92
C VAL A 196 6.77 -8.58 -21.27
N LEU A 197 6.09 -7.74 -22.07
CA LEU A 197 5.09 -6.80 -21.56
C LEU A 197 3.98 -7.52 -20.79
N ILE A 198 3.43 -8.61 -21.34
CA ILE A 198 2.40 -9.42 -20.67
C ILE A 198 2.93 -9.97 -19.34
N LEU A 199 4.13 -10.57 -19.35
CA LEU A 199 4.73 -11.10 -18.13
C LEU A 199 4.88 -10.01 -17.05
N LEU A 200 5.29 -8.81 -17.46
CA LEU A 200 5.47 -7.69 -16.54
C LEU A 200 4.15 -7.18 -15.96
N THR A 201 3.07 -7.15 -16.76
CA THR A 201 1.74 -6.80 -16.23
C THR A 201 1.26 -7.79 -15.17
N ILE A 202 1.53 -9.09 -15.36
CA ILE A 202 1.18 -10.12 -14.36
C ILE A 202 2.00 -9.91 -13.07
N LEU A 203 3.30 -9.61 -13.21
CA LEU A 203 4.16 -9.30 -12.08
C LEU A 203 3.63 -8.09 -11.31
N GLU A 204 3.26 -7.01 -12.01
CA GLU A 204 2.80 -5.79 -11.38
C GLU A 204 1.47 -5.98 -10.63
N ILE A 205 0.55 -6.79 -11.18
CA ILE A 205 -0.68 -7.19 -10.47
C ILE A 205 -0.34 -7.92 -9.17
N ALA A 206 0.63 -8.85 -9.19
CA ALA A 206 1.07 -9.55 -7.99
C ALA A 206 1.69 -8.58 -6.97
N VAL A 207 2.57 -7.68 -7.41
CA VAL A 207 3.22 -6.66 -6.56
C VAL A 207 2.17 -5.73 -5.94
N ALA A 208 1.17 -5.28 -6.69
CA ALA A 208 0.09 -4.42 -6.21
C ALA A 208 -0.70 -5.07 -5.05
N MET A 209 -0.99 -6.38 -5.14
CA MET A 209 -1.67 -7.13 -4.08
C MET A 209 -0.77 -7.32 -2.85
N ILE A 210 0.49 -7.73 -3.06
CA ILE A 210 1.45 -7.97 -1.96
C ILE A 210 1.73 -6.67 -1.21
N GLN A 211 1.82 -5.55 -1.91
CA GLN A 211 2.18 -4.28 -1.29
C GLN A 211 1.09 -3.77 -0.34
N ALA A 212 -0.19 -3.91 -0.70
CA ALA A 212 -1.28 -3.62 0.22
C ALA A 212 -1.21 -4.53 1.46
N TYR A 213 -0.97 -5.83 1.25
CA TYR A 213 -0.79 -6.81 2.32
C TYR A 213 0.34 -6.45 3.31
N VAL A 214 1.54 -6.21 2.80
CA VAL A 214 2.72 -5.87 3.60
C VAL A 214 2.51 -4.57 4.38
N PHE A 215 1.79 -3.59 3.82
CA PHE A 215 1.46 -2.35 4.52
C PHE A 215 0.71 -2.63 5.84
N VAL A 216 -0.37 -3.39 5.76
CA VAL A 216 -1.23 -3.66 6.92
C VAL A 216 -0.56 -4.63 7.89
N LEU A 217 0.18 -5.61 7.38
CA LEU A 217 0.94 -6.54 8.22
C LEU A 217 1.97 -5.79 9.08
N LEU A 218 2.77 -4.90 8.49
CA LEU A 218 3.74 -4.11 9.25
C LEU A 218 3.05 -3.21 10.28
N LEU A 219 1.93 -2.57 9.92
CA LEU A 219 1.17 -1.77 10.87
C LEU A 219 0.62 -2.62 12.03
N SER A 220 0.18 -3.85 11.75
CA SER A 220 -0.30 -4.77 12.79
C SER A 220 0.82 -5.25 13.72
N LEU A 221 2.02 -5.48 13.20
CA LEU A 221 3.21 -5.80 14.01
C LEU A 221 3.63 -4.61 14.88
N TYR A 222 3.58 -3.39 14.34
CA TYR A 222 3.86 -2.19 15.15
C TYR A 222 2.83 -2.00 16.24
N LEU A 223 1.58 -2.36 15.98
CA LEU A 223 0.58 -2.36 17.03
C LEU A 223 0.90 -3.40 18.10
N GLN A 224 1.32 -4.60 17.71
CA GLN A 224 1.73 -5.66 18.65
C GLN A 224 2.93 -5.27 19.51
N GLU A 225 3.95 -4.62 18.94
CA GLU A 225 5.12 -4.11 19.69
C GLU A 225 4.71 -3.03 20.72
N ASN A 226 3.63 -2.30 20.46
CA ASN A 226 3.13 -1.21 21.28
C ASN A 226 1.93 -1.59 22.19
N THR A 227 1.48 -2.85 22.23
CA THR A 227 0.36 -3.30 23.09
C THR A 227 0.70 -4.46 23.99
#